data_AF-A0A7X5L8P2-F1
#
_entry.id   AF-A0A7X5L8P2-F1
#
_cell.length_a   1.000
_cell.length_b   1.000
_cell.length_c   1.000
_cell.angle_alpha   90.00
_cell.angle_beta   90.00
_cell.angle_gamma   90.00
#
_symmetry.space_group_name_H-M   'P 1'
#
loop_
_entity.id
_entity.type
_entity.pdbx_description
1 polymer ?
#
loop_
_entity_poly.entity_id
_entity_poly.type
_entity_poly.pdbx_seq_one_letter_code
_entity_poly.pdbx_strand_id
1 'polypeptide(L)'
;MNTQNFKLNEIFSLNAKEYQTRPVKAMKYQPGLGIENGFCVHYSSTETHTREYMMYEGIRFFPSEADAWEFINRKEKQYVKVDGVITEIEAVYDKPEPVLYRKDSDAEELDGIHFCFGKHAFISDESEDYEFYILNSNCDNDVWIIQDMNGNIRVWDNTSDELFFGKKSEYVFEKTDKGEYRQIAV
;
A
#
# COMPACT_ATOMS: atom_id res chain seq x y z
N MET A 1 -12.58 18.51 7.28
CA MET A 1 -12.59 17.04 7.25
C MET A 1 -11.93 16.65 5.95
N ASN A 2 -10.61 16.50 6.00
CA ASN A 2 -9.79 16.31 4.80
C ASN A 2 -9.86 14.85 4.36
N THR A 3 -10.28 14.71 3.11
CA THR A 3 -10.55 13.47 2.37
C THR A 3 -9.27 12.70 2.07
N GLN A 4 -9.09 11.53 2.68
CA GLN A 4 -8.14 10.51 2.22
C GLN A 4 -8.73 9.82 0.98
N ASN A 5 -8.70 10.53 -0.14
CA ASN A 5 -9.29 10.03 -1.37
C ASN A 5 -8.18 9.54 -2.29
N PHE A 6 -7.71 8.31 -2.07
CA PHE A 6 -7.07 7.55 -3.14
C PHE A 6 -7.99 7.57 -4.38
N LYS A 7 -7.42 7.51 -5.57
CA LYS A 7 -8.24 7.32 -6.77
C LYS A 7 -8.44 5.83 -6.98
N LEU A 8 -9.67 5.36 -6.78
CA LEU A 8 -10.04 3.99 -7.14
C LEU A 8 -10.41 3.90 -8.61
N ASN A 9 -10.01 2.79 -9.22
CA ASN A 9 -10.47 2.40 -10.54
C ASN A 9 -12.00 2.14 -10.51
N GLU A 10 -12.70 2.41 -11.62
CA GLU A 10 -14.14 2.08 -11.78
C GLU A 10 -14.45 0.61 -11.47
N ILE A 11 -13.47 -0.27 -11.68
CA ILE A 11 -13.52 -1.69 -11.33
C ILE A 11 -13.90 -1.92 -9.87
N PHE A 12 -13.47 -1.05 -8.94
CA PHE A 12 -13.91 -1.13 -7.55
C PHE A 12 -15.43 -1.01 -7.44
N SER A 13 -16.02 0.00 -8.09
CA SER A 13 -17.47 0.23 -8.02
C SER A 13 -18.28 -0.90 -8.63
N LEU A 14 -17.71 -1.64 -9.58
CA LEU A 14 -18.35 -2.78 -10.25
C LEU A 14 -18.32 -4.07 -9.41
N ASN A 15 -17.36 -4.20 -8.48
CA ASN A 15 -17.11 -5.44 -7.74
C ASN A 15 -17.30 -5.31 -6.22
N ALA A 16 -17.30 -4.08 -5.70
CA ALA A 16 -17.50 -3.83 -4.28
C ALA A 16 -18.93 -4.10 -3.83
N LYS A 17 -19.05 -4.65 -2.63
CA LYS A 17 -20.32 -5.01 -2.01
C LYS A 17 -20.71 -3.97 -0.97
N GLU A 18 -22.00 -3.70 -0.85
CA GLU A 18 -22.54 -2.85 0.20
C GLU A 18 -22.73 -3.64 1.49
N TYR A 19 -22.18 -3.12 2.58
CA TYR A 19 -22.33 -3.66 3.93
C TYR A 19 -23.17 -2.72 4.79
N GLN A 20 -24.05 -3.28 5.62
CA GLN A 20 -25.03 -2.46 6.36
C GLN A 20 -24.75 -2.27 7.85
N THR A 21 -24.04 -3.20 8.51
CA THR A 21 -23.72 -3.08 9.94
C THR A 21 -22.92 -1.80 10.22
N ARG A 22 -22.11 -1.38 9.24
CA ARG A 22 -21.55 -0.05 9.07
C ARG A 22 -21.61 0.26 7.57
N PRO A 23 -22.35 1.30 7.13
CA PRO A 23 -22.60 1.56 5.71
C PRO A 23 -21.30 1.90 4.97
N VAL A 24 -20.73 0.91 4.30
CA VAL A 24 -19.54 1.07 3.46
C VAL A 24 -19.69 0.21 2.19
N LYS A 25 -18.90 0.54 1.17
CA LYS A 25 -18.62 -0.39 0.07
C LYS A 25 -17.27 -1.01 0.31
N ALA A 26 -17.14 -2.33 0.20
CA ALA A 26 -15.84 -2.97 0.35
C ALA A 26 -15.66 -4.15 -0.60
N MET A 27 -14.40 -4.41 -0.95
CA MET A 27 -14.00 -5.59 -1.69
C MET A 27 -12.66 -6.12 -1.19
N LYS A 28 -12.48 -7.44 -1.24
CA LYS A 28 -11.16 -8.03 -1.10
C LYS A 28 -10.31 -7.67 -2.31
N TYR A 29 -9.03 -7.38 -2.07
CA TYR A 29 -8.09 -7.25 -3.18
C TYR A 29 -7.99 -8.58 -3.94
N GLN A 30 -7.95 -8.48 -5.27
CA GLN A 30 -7.78 -9.62 -6.17
C GLN A 30 -6.70 -9.26 -7.19
N PRO A 31 -5.54 -9.92 -7.17
CA PRO A 31 -4.48 -9.67 -8.15
C PRO A 31 -4.98 -9.79 -9.59
N GLY A 32 -4.59 -8.84 -10.44
CA GLY A 32 -4.95 -8.81 -11.86
C GLY A 32 -6.32 -8.21 -12.17
N LEU A 33 -7.09 -7.81 -11.15
CA LEU A 33 -8.36 -7.11 -11.35
C LEU A 33 -8.14 -5.62 -11.71
N GLY A 34 -6.96 -5.04 -11.47
CA GLY A 34 -6.64 -3.66 -11.89
C GLY A 34 -7.20 -2.58 -10.97
N ILE A 35 -7.31 -2.88 -9.67
CA ILE A 35 -7.86 -1.96 -8.66
C ILE A 35 -6.77 -1.06 -8.10
N GLU A 36 -5.53 -1.57 -8.02
CA GLU A 36 -4.34 -0.80 -7.72
C GLU A 36 -4.24 0.42 -8.63
N ASN A 37 -3.72 1.52 -8.08
CA ASN A 37 -3.46 2.73 -8.87
C ASN A 37 -1.98 2.89 -9.23
N GLY A 38 -1.14 1.91 -8.84
CA GLY A 38 0.22 1.73 -9.31
C GLY A 38 0.93 0.60 -8.58
N PHE A 39 2.25 0.61 -8.65
CA PHE A 39 3.14 -0.40 -8.10
C PHE A 39 4.27 0.27 -7.33
N CYS A 40 4.74 -0.36 -6.25
CA CYS A 40 5.97 0.04 -5.60
C CYS A 40 7.06 -1.03 -5.74
N VAL A 41 8.31 -0.61 -5.66
CA VAL A 41 9.47 -1.49 -5.53
C VAL A 41 10.22 -1.11 -4.27
N HIS A 42 10.30 -2.05 -3.34
CA HIS A 42 11.21 -1.97 -2.20
C HIS A 42 12.60 -2.46 -2.62
N TYR A 43 13.65 -1.82 -2.11
CA TYR A 43 15.03 -2.19 -2.42
C TYR A 43 15.96 -1.83 -1.27
N SER A 44 16.99 -2.64 -1.09
CA SER A 44 17.96 -2.50 0.00
C SER A 44 19.40 -2.65 -0.52
N SER A 45 20.36 -2.08 0.19
CA SER A 45 21.79 -2.27 -0.12
C SER A 45 22.20 -3.73 0.03
N THR A 46 23.05 -4.26 -0.85
CA THR A 46 23.67 -5.58 -0.66
C THR A 46 24.41 -5.64 0.68
N GLU A 47 24.22 -6.71 1.46
CA GLU A 47 24.94 -6.95 2.73
C GLU A 47 26.45 -7.08 2.48
N THR A 48 27.18 -5.97 2.43
CA THR A 48 28.64 -6.00 2.40
C THR A 48 29.13 -6.31 3.82
N HIS A 49 29.44 -7.59 4.05
CA HIS A 49 29.93 -8.23 5.29
C HIS A 49 31.20 -7.58 5.93
N THR A 50 31.61 -6.39 5.50
CA THR A 50 32.89 -5.76 5.89
C THR A 50 32.74 -4.38 6.52
N ARG A 51 31.53 -3.83 6.64
CA ARG A 51 31.29 -2.58 7.39
C ARG A 51 30.10 -2.75 8.31
N GLU A 52 30.27 -2.37 9.56
CA GLU A 52 29.24 -2.33 10.58
C GLU A 52 27.95 -1.67 10.06
N TYR A 53 26.90 -2.50 9.89
CA TYR A 53 25.50 -2.21 10.23
C TYR A 53 24.76 -1.01 9.60
N MET A 54 25.02 -0.64 8.34
CA MET A 54 24.11 0.31 7.66
C MET A 54 23.50 -0.33 6.42
N MET A 55 22.34 -0.98 6.63
CA MET A 55 21.44 -1.33 5.53
C MET A 55 20.77 -0.04 5.07
N TYR A 56 20.96 0.32 3.80
CA TYR A 56 20.21 1.41 3.18
C TYR A 56 18.98 0.83 2.49
N GLU A 57 17.87 1.54 2.56
CA GLU A 57 16.58 1.10 2.05
C GLU A 57 15.90 2.23 1.26
N GLY A 58 14.98 1.84 0.40
CA GLY A 58 14.17 2.77 -0.35
C GLY A 58 12.96 2.12 -0.97
N ILE A 59 11.94 2.93 -1.22
CA ILE A 59 10.74 2.57 -1.95
C ILE A 59 10.56 3.54 -3.10
N ARG A 60 10.23 3.01 -4.27
CA ARG A 60 9.98 3.77 -5.50
C ARG A 60 8.59 3.42 -6.02
N PHE A 61 7.83 4.41 -6.50
CA PHE A 61 6.48 4.22 -7.05
C PHE A 61 6.46 4.32 -8.58
N PHE A 62 5.57 3.54 -9.18
CA PHE A 62 5.44 3.39 -10.63
C PHE A 62 3.96 3.32 -11.03
N PRO A 63 3.56 3.90 -12.17
CA PRO A 63 2.18 3.84 -12.62
C PRO A 63 1.79 2.46 -13.19
N SER A 64 2.76 1.61 -13.54
CA SER A 64 2.52 0.25 -14.02
C SER A 64 3.58 -0.74 -13.56
N GLU A 65 3.22 -2.04 -13.52
CA GLU A 65 4.16 -3.11 -13.21
C GLU A 65 5.32 -3.17 -14.21
N ALA A 66 5.03 -2.86 -15.49
CA ALA A 66 6.03 -2.86 -16.55
C ALA A 66 7.11 -1.79 -16.30
N ASP A 67 6.72 -0.58 -15.88
CA ASP A 67 7.67 0.49 -15.55
C ASP A 67 8.53 0.13 -14.32
N ALA A 68 7.93 -0.53 -13.32
CA ALA A 68 8.65 -1.04 -12.15
C ALA A 68 9.68 -2.11 -12.53
N TRP A 69 9.30 -3.05 -13.39
CA TRP A 69 10.24 -4.04 -13.93
C TRP A 69 11.32 -3.41 -14.80
N GLU A 70 11.00 -2.38 -15.59
CA GLU A 70 12.00 -1.65 -16.36
C GLU A 70 13.06 -1.04 -15.43
N PHE A 71 12.62 -0.39 -14.35
CA PHE A 71 13.52 0.17 -13.33
C PHE A 71 14.46 -0.90 -12.74
N ILE A 72 13.93 -2.05 -12.33
CA ILE A 72 14.74 -3.16 -11.79
C ILE A 72 15.75 -3.66 -12.84
N ASN A 73 15.30 -3.82 -14.09
CA ASN A 73 16.10 -4.41 -15.15
C ASN A 73 17.20 -3.49 -15.70
N ARG A 74 17.10 -2.17 -15.50
CA ARG A 74 18.18 -1.23 -15.84
C ARG A 74 19.44 -1.46 -15.02
N LYS A 75 19.33 -2.10 -13.84
CA LYS A 75 20.46 -2.37 -12.92
C LYS A 75 21.30 -1.12 -12.64
N GLU A 76 20.62 0.02 -12.57
CA GLU A 76 21.26 1.28 -12.22
C GLU A 76 21.74 1.20 -10.76
N LYS A 77 22.93 1.75 -10.53
CA LYS A 77 23.48 1.89 -9.19
C LYS A 77 22.67 2.90 -8.41
N GLN A 78 22.50 2.64 -7.12
CA GLN A 78 21.80 3.53 -6.20
C GLN A 78 22.81 4.38 -5.43
N TYR A 79 22.34 5.48 -4.85
CA TYR A 79 23.20 6.47 -4.21
C TYR A 79 22.70 6.85 -2.84
N VAL A 80 23.63 7.08 -1.93
CA VAL A 80 23.39 7.55 -0.56
C VAL A 80 24.28 8.73 -0.25
N LYS A 81 23.93 9.52 0.76
CA LYS A 81 24.75 10.65 1.23
C LYS A 81 25.36 10.33 2.59
N VAL A 82 26.66 10.05 2.62
CA VAL A 82 27.43 9.76 3.86
C VAL A 82 28.33 10.94 4.16
N ASP A 83 28.14 11.59 5.30
CA ASP A 83 28.90 12.78 5.72
C ASP A 83 28.98 13.88 4.64
N GLY A 84 27.91 14.03 3.86
CA GLY A 84 27.82 15.00 2.77
C GLY A 84 28.34 14.52 1.41
N VAL A 85 28.97 13.35 1.34
CA VAL A 85 29.53 12.76 0.11
C VAL A 85 28.55 11.78 -0.51
N ILE A 86 28.29 11.94 -1.82
CA ILE A 86 27.50 10.97 -2.59
C ILE A 86 28.32 9.70 -2.79
N THR A 87 27.81 8.59 -2.27
CA THR A 87 28.42 7.27 -2.36
C THR A 87 27.51 6.35 -3.16
N GLU A 88 28.10 5.63 -4.09
CA GLU A 88 27.43 4.64 -4.91
C GLU A 88 27.33 3.31 -4.16
N ILE A 89 26.15 2.69 -4.17
CA ILE A 89 25.85 1.42 -3.50
C ILE A 89 25.07 0.50 -4.44
N GLU A 90 25.43 -0.77 -4.41
CA GLU A 90 24.68 -1.83 -5.10
C GLU A 90 23.42 -2.17 -4.31
N ALA A 91 22.28 -2.22 -5.00
CA ALA A 91 20.98 -2.51 -4.41
C ALA A 91 20.42 -3.86 -4.89
N VAL A 92 19.73 -4.53 -3.99
CA VAL A 92 18.87 -5.69 -4.24
C VAL A 92 17.44 -5.19 -4.26
N TYR A 93 16.70 -5.55 -5.30
CA TYR A 93 15.32 -5.11 -5.50
C TYR A 93 14.37 -6.27 -5.26
N ASP A 94 13.29 -6.01 -4.53
CA ASP A 94 12.16 -6.91 -4.44
C ASP A 94 11.31 -6.85 -5.71
N LYS A 95 10.38 -7.80 -5.85
CA LYS A 95 9.43 -7.78 -6.96
C LYS A 95 8.48 -6.60 -6.83
N PRO A 96 7.98 -6.02 -7.93
CA PRO A 96 6.95 -4.98 -7.86
C PRO A 96 5.71 -5.47 -7.11
N GLU A 97 5.19 -4.64 -6.21
CA GLU A 97 3.98 -4.92 -5.44
C GLU A 97 2.87 -3.92 -5.79
N PRO A 98 1.62 -4.38 -5.96
CA PRO A 98 0.50 -3.51 -6.27
C PRO A 98 0.14 -2.65 -5.05
N VAL A 99 -0.11 -1.37 -5.29
CA VAL A 99 -0.41 -0.40 -4.23
C VAL A 99 -1.65 0.45 -4.52
N LEU A 100 -2.25 0.94 -3.44
CA LEU A 100 -2.96 2.23 -3.48
C LEU A 100 -2.00 3.28 -2.92
N TYR A 101 -1.58 4.24 -3.73
CA TYR A 101 -0.68 5.31 -3.30
C TYR A 101 -1.21 6.69 -3.74
N ARG A 102 -0.85 7.73 -2.98
CA ARG A 102 -1.12 9.12 -3.33
C ARG A 102 0.03 10.00 -2.83
N LYS A 103 0.40 11.00 -3.63
CA LYS A 103 1.34 12.02 -3.19
C LYS A 103 0.59 12.99 -2.30
N ASP A 104 1.01 13.12 -1.05
CA ASP A 104 0.34 14.05 -0.12
C ASP A 104 1.20 15.32 0.06
N SER A 105 0.59 16.48 -0.15
CA SER A 105 1.21 17.79 0.15
C SER A 105 0.74 18.39 1.47
N ASP A 106 -0.34 17.85 2.06
CA ASP A 106 -1.08 18.40 3.21
C ASP A 106 -1.43 17.30 4.23
N ALA A 107 -0.51 16.35 4.39
CA ALA A 107 -0.62 15.20 5.27
C ALA A 107 -0.35 15.60 6.73
N GLU A 108 -1.28 16.31 7.37
CA GLU A 108 -1.19 16.55 8.82
C GLU A 108 -1.48 15.27 9.64
N GLU A 109 -2.14 14.27 9.05
CA GLU A 109 -2.42 12.96 9.66
C GLU A 109 -2.44 11.89 8.55
N LEU A 110 -1.39 11.06 8.48
CA LEU A 110 -1.29 9.97 7.51
C LEU A 110 -1.72 8.64 8.14
N ASP A 111 -2.66 7.92 7.54
CA ASP A 111 -3.17 6.62 8.06
C ASP A 111 -2.58 5.40 7.34
N GLY A 112 -1.93 5.60 6.18
CA GLY A 112 -1.24 4.55 5.41
C GLY A 112 0.06 4.02 6.03
N ILE A 113 0.79 3.21 5.26
CA ILE A 113 2.12 2.71 5.65
C ILE A 113 3.13 3.86 5.58
N HIS A 114 3.90 4.04 6.66
CA HIS A 114 5.00 4.98 6.74
C HIS A 114 6.31 4.23 6.91
N PHE A 115 7.14 4.26 5.89
CA PHE A 115 8.56 3.96 6.06
C PHE A 115 9.30 5.27 6.22
N CYS A 116 10.06 5.38 7.30
CA CYS A 116 10.94 6.52 7.55
C CYS A 116 12.36 5.98 7.67
N PHE A 117 13.01 5.74 6.54
CA PHE A 117 14.37 5.22 6.51
C PHE A 117 15.39 6.28 6.97
N GLY A 118 15.03 7.57 6.93
CA GLY A 118 15.83 8.67 7.46
C GLY A 118 17.26 8.68 6.90
N LYS A 119 18.27 8.66 7.78
CA LYS A 119 19.69 8.64 7.36
C LYS A 119 20.12 7.37 6.61
N HIS A 120 19.26 6.35 6.59
CA HIS A 120 19.45 5.10 5.88
C HIS A 120 18.64 5.04 4.58
N ALA A 121 18.00 6.14 4.16
CA ALA A 121 17.32 6.22 2.87
C ALA A 121 18.33 6.29 1.71
N PHE A 122 18.04 5.58 0.61
CA PHE A 122 18.60 5.94 -0.69
C PHE A 122 18.11 7.33 -1.11
N ILE A 123 18.92 8.05 -1.89
CA ILE A 123 18.54 9.39 -2.41
C ILE A 123 17.29 9.31 -3.29
N SER A 124 17.07 8.17 -3.94
CA SER A 124 15.93 7.85 -4.79
C SER A 124 14.71 7.33 -4.02
N ASP A 125 14.77 7.27 -2.68
CA ASP A 125 13.62 6.90 -1.86
C ASP A 125 12.49 7.93 -2.02
N GLU A 126 11.28 7.41 -2.16
CA GLU A 126 10.04 8.16 -2.25
C GLU A 126 9.09 7.79 -1.10
N SER A 127 9.50 6.95 -0.15
CA SER A 127 8.59 6.44 0.89
C SER A 127 7.96 7.54 1.74
N GLU A 128 8.70 8.62 2.02
CA GLU A 128 8.22 9.78 2.80
C GLU A 128 7.42 10.79 1.94
N ASP A 129 7.44 10.66 0.61
CA ASP A 129 6.72 11.54 -0.32
C ASP A 129 5.26 11.10 -0.54
N TYR A 130 4.91 9.86 -0.18
CA TYR A 130 3.62 9.24 -0.51
C TYR A 130 2.98 8.57 0.69
N GLU A 131 1.65 8.68 0.78
CA GLU A 131 0.84 7.78 1.58
C GLU A 131 0.47 6.57 0.72
N PHE A 132 0.66 5.35 1.23
CA PHE A 132 0.36 4.16 0.45
C PHE A 132 0.00 2.92 1.27
N TYR A 133 -0.61 1.95 0.59
CA TYR A 133 -0.93 0.62 1.09
C TYR A 133 -0.50 -0.44 0.08
N ILE A 134 0.21 -1.47 0.53
CA ILE A 134 0.58 -2.63 -0.29
C ILE A 134 -0.56 -3.64 -0.25
N LEU A 135 -1.15 -3.92 -1.42
CA LEU A 135 -2.39 -4.69 -1.52
C LEU A 135 -2.17 -6.21 -1.54
N ASN A 136 -0.99 -6.65 -1.97
CA ASN A 136 -0.62 -8.06 -2.09
C ASN A 136 0.52 -8.43 -1.14
N SER A 137 0.54 -7.84 0.06
CA SER A 137 1.58 -8.16 1.04
C SER A 137 1.50 -9.65 1.36
N ASN A 138 2.63 -10.36 1.26
CA ASN A 138 2.75 -11.82 1.49
C ASN A 138 2.52 -12.26 2.95
N CYS A 139 2.07 -11.36 3.82
CA CYS A 139 1.48 -11.76 5.09
C CYS A 139 0.11 -12.40 4.77
N ASP A 140 -0.32 -13.43 5.49
CA ASP A 140 -1.63 -14.11 5.33
C ASP A 140 -2.83 -13.19 5.69
N ASN A 141 -2.77 -11.94 5.28
CA ASN A 141 -3.63 -10.85 5.67
C ASN A 141 -4.72 -10.71 4.61
N ASP A 142 -5.96 -10.89 5.05
CA ASP A 142 -7.14 -10.57 4.26
C ASP A 142 -7.21 -9.05 4.07
N VAL A 143 -6.69 -8.55 2.95
CA VAL A 143 -6.72 -7.11 2.62
C VAL A 143 -8.07 -6.73 1.99
N TRP A 144 -8.73 -5.75 2.59
CA TRP A 144 -9.98 -5.17 2.12
C TRP A 144 -9.78 -3.71 1.74
N ILE A 145 -10.28 -3.35 0.57
CA ILE A 145 -10.38 -1.95 0.14
C ILE A 145 -11.78 -1.49 0.52
N ILE A 146 -11.86 -0.40 1.29
CA ILE A 146 -13.09 0.14 1.86
C ILE A 146 -13.32 1.56 1.32
N GLN A 147 -14.55 1.83 0.90
CA GLN A 147 -15.07 3.16 0.64
C GLN A 147 -16.16 3.48 1.67
N ASP A 148 -15.91 4.47 2.51
CA ASP A 148 -16.87 4.97 3.50
C ASP A 148 -17.98 5.82 2.85
N MET A 149 -19.08 6.08 3.59
CA MET A 149 -20.21 6.89 3.07
C MET A 149 -19.82 8.29 2.61
N ASN A 150 -18.79 8.88 3.22
CA ASN A 150 -18.27 10.20 2.85
C ASN A 150 -17.37 10.15 1.61
N GLY A 151 -17.16 8.97 1.02
CA GLY A 151 -16.31 8.74 -0.14
C GLY A 151 -14.83 8.48 0.20
N ASN A 152 -14.46 8.48 1.49
CA ASN A 152 -13.10 8.21 1.95
C ASN A 152 -12.69 6.79 1.60
N ILE A 153 -11.44 6.62 1.17
CA ILE A 153 -10.90 5.33 0.76
C ILE A 153 -9.76 4.95 1.68
N ARG A 154 -9.86 3.74 2.21
CA ARG A 154 -8.89 3.18 3.15
C ARG A 154 -8.75 1.69 2.92
N VAL A 155 -7.64 1.16 3.41
CA VAL A 155 -7.35 -0.27 3.35
C VAL A 155 -7.40 -0.83 4.75
N TRP A 156 -8.08 -1.96 4.90
CA TRP A 156 -8.15 -2.72 6.13
C TRP A 156 -7.40 -4.03 5.96
N ASP A 157 -6.66 -4.42 7.00
CA ASP A 157 -6.12 -5.76 7.16
C ASP A 157 -6.33 -6.25 8.61
N ASN A 158 -5.97 -7.49 8.87
CA ASN A 158 -6.11 -8.15 10.17
C ASN A 158 -5.21 -7.59 11.29
N THR A 159 -4.29 -6.67 10.97
CA THR A 159 -3.46 -5.95 11.94
C THR A 159 -4.06 -4.60 12.34
N SER A 160 -5.07 -4.12 11.61
CA SER A 160 -5.81 -2.91 11.93
C SER A 160 -6.59 -3.04 13.24
N ASP A 161 -6.59 -1.98 14.05
CA ASP A 161 -7.45 -1.84 15.24
C ASP A 161 -8.95 -1.73 14.89
N GLU A 162 -9.28 -1.55 13.61
CA GLU A 162 -10.67 -1.48 13.18
C GLU A 162 -11.34 -2.86 13.21
N LEU A 163 -12.44 -2.94 13.96
CA LEU A 163 -13.20 -4.16 14.17
C LEU A 163 -14.18 -4.53 13.05
N PHE A 164 -14.24 -3.75 11.96
CA PHE A 164 -15.27 -3.88 10.91
C PHE A 164 -15.39 -5.31 10.38
N PHE A 165 -14.26 -6.00 10.21
CA PHE A 165 -14.19 -7.39 9.76
C PHE A 165 -13.74 -8.37 10.86
N GLY A 166 -13.68 -7.98 12.15
CA GLY A 166 -13.07 -8.84 13.16
C GLY A 166 -13.34 -8.55 14.64
N LYS A 167 -14.43 -9.14 15.18
CA LYS A 167 -14.40 -10.12 16.30
C LYS A 167 -15.58 -11.08 16.10
N LYS A 168 -15.42 -12.36 16.50
CA LYS A 168 -16.38 -13.50 16.52
C LYS A 168 -17.80 -13.24 17.11
N SER A 169 -18.12 -11.99 17.43
CA SER A 169 -19.34 -11.54 18.07
C SER A 169 -20.09 -10.47 17.26
N GLU A 170 -19.56 -10.02 16.12
CA GLU A 170 -20.14 -8.92 15.34
C GLU A 170 -20.68 -9.41 14.00
N TYR A 171 -22.00 -9.33 13.85
CA TYR A 171 -22.74 -9.79 12.67
C TYR A 171 -22.51 -8.83 11.50
N VAL A 172 -21.70 -9.21 10.51
CA VAL A 172 -21.54 -8.45 9.26
C VAL A 172 -22.61 -8.89 8.26
N PHE A 173 -23.45 -7.94 7.81
CA PHE A 173 -24.48 -8.16 6.79
C PHE A 173 -24.09 -7.54 5.45
N GLU A 174 -23.99 -8.38 4.42
CA GLU A 174 -23.93 -8.00 3.01
C GLU A 174 -25.35 -7.73 2.49
N LYS A 175 -25.54 -6.63 1.76
CA LYS A 175 -26.77 -6.36 1.02
C LYS A 175 -26.64 -6.94 -0.39
N THR A 176 -27.56 -7.83 -0.76
CA THR A 176 -27.58 -8.42 -2.11
C THR A 176 -28.19 -7.46 -3.14
N ASP A 177 -28.01 -7.75 -4.43
CA ASP A 177 -28.61 -7.00 -5.53
C ASP A 177 -30.15 -6.93 -5.47
N LYS A 178 -30.79 -7.83 -4.71
CA LYS A 178 -32.24 -7.86 -4.47
C LYS A 178 -32.67 -7.05 -3.26
N GLY A 179 -31.73 -6.43 -2.55
CA GLY A 179 -31.96 -5.70 -1.30
C GLY A 179 -32.13 -6.60 -0.08
N GLU A 180 -31.79 -7.89 -0.18
CA GLU A 180 -31.85 -8.84 0.95
C GLU A 180 -30.56 -8.76 1.77
N TYR A 181 -30.65 -9.11 3.07
CA TYR A 181 -29.49 -9.12 3.96
C TYR A 181 -28.97 -10.54 4.16
N ARG A 182 -27.70 -10.75 3.84
CA ARG A 182 -26.99 -12.00 4.08
C ARG A 182 -25.91 -11.79 5.12
N GLN A 183 -25.97 -12.55 6.22
CA GLN A 183 -24.88 -12.59 7.18
C GLN A 183 -23.66 -13.28 6.57
N ILE A 184 -22.50 -12.63 6.60
CA ILE A 184 -21.27 -13.13 5.96
C ILE A 184 -20.11 -13.35 6.94
N ALA A 185 -20.18 -12.82 8.16
CA ALA A 185 -19.21 -13.08 9.22
C ALA A 185 -19.88 -13.11 10.61
N VAL A 186 -19.25 -13.86 11.53
CA VAL A 186 -19.39 -13.72 12.99
C VAL A 186 -18.03 -13.34 13.52
#